data_AF-A0A0S9QHC0-F1
#
_entry.id   AF-A0A0S9QHC0-F1
#
_cell.length_a   1.000
_cell.length_b   1.000
_cell.length_c   1.000
_cell.angle_alpha   90.00
_cell.angle_beta   90.00
_cell.angle_gamma   90.00
#
_symmetry.space_group_name_H-M   'P 1'
#
loop_
_entity.id
_entity.type
_entity.pdbx_description
1 polymer ?
#
loop_
_entity_poly.entity_id
_entity_poly.type
_entity_poly.pdbx_seq_one_letter_code
_entity_poly.pdbx_strand_id
1 'polypeptide(L)' 'MTEAPEIPAFDPEAYASAASGMLALPIDPAWMPAIVANLRVLHAAADLVGAFPLPDEAEAAPVFEA' A
#
# COMPACT_ATOMS: atom_id res chain seq x y z
N MET A 1 9.42 9.60 -27.04
CA MET A 1 9.26 8.46 -26.11
C MET A 1 9.68 8.98 -24.75
N THR A 2 8.72 9.34 -23.91
CA THR A 2 9.01 9.78 -22.53
C THR A 2 9.36 8.53 -21.73
N GLU A 3 10.57 8.49 -21.18
CA GLU A 3 11.02 7.45 -20.26
C GLU A 3 10.06 7.42 -19.06
N ALA A 4 9.48 6.26 -18.77
CA ALA A 4 8.60 6.11 -17.61
C ALA A 4 9.43 6.35 -16.33
N PRO A 5 8.90 7.11 -15.34
CA PRO A 5 9.64 7.36 -14.11
C PRO A 5 9.98 6.04 -13.43
N GLU A 6 11.22 5.90 -12.97
CA GLU A 6 11.64 4.77 -12.16
C GLU A 6 10.88 4.80 -10.84
N ILE A 7 10.04 3.79 -10.61
CA ILE A 7 9.28 3.67 -9.36
C ILE A 7 10.24 3.11 -8.31
N PRO A 8 10.55 3.86 -7.23
CA PRO A 8 11.43 3.36 -6.19
C PRO A 8 10.80 2.13 -5.51
N ALA A 9 11.65 1.19 -5.09
CA ALA A 9 11.21 0.03 -4.33
C ALA A 9 10.48 0.47 -3.04
N PHE A 10 9.46 -0.30 -2.64
CA PHE A 10 8.68 0.00 -1.44
C PHE A 10 9.53 -0.10 -0.17
N ASP A 11 9.61 1.01 0.56
CA ASP A 11 10.18 1.07 1.91
C ASP A 11 9.05 1.13 2.97
N PRO A 12 8.77 0.02 3.68
CA PRO A 12 7.70 -0.04 4.67
C PRO A 12 7.95 0.83 5.90
N GLU A 13 9.20 1.13 6.26
CA GLU A 13 9.53 1.92 7.45
C GLU A 13 9.33 3.41 7.18
N ALA A 14 9.86 3.90 6.04
CA ALA A 14 9.59 5.26 5.57
C ALA A 14 8.08 5.49 5.35
N TYR A 15 7.38 4.52 4.76
CA TYR A 15 5.94 4.59 4.57
C TYR A 15 5.19 4.66 5.91
N ALA A 16 5.48 3.76 6.86
CA ALA A 16 4.80 3.73 8.16
C ALA A 16 4.97 5.04 8.92
N SER A 17 6.18 5.60 8.93
CA SER A 17 6.46 6.88 9.60
C SER A 17 5.74 8.06 8.97
N ALA A 18 5.69 8.12 7.63
CA ALA A 18 4.99 9.19 6.93
C ALA A 18 3.47 9.07 7.10
N ALA A 19 2.93 7.87 6.92
CA ALA A 19 1.50 7.59 7.02
C ALA A 19 0.97 7.85 8.44
N SER A 20 1.72 7.46 9.48
CA SER A 20 1.31 7.74 10.87
C SER A 20 1.23 9.24 11.16
N GLY A 21 2.17 10.02 10.63
CA GLY A 21 2.15 11.48 10.72
C GLY A 21 0.96 12.09 9.99
N MET A 22 0.70 11.66 8.75
CA MET A 22 -0.44 12.13 7.94
C MET A 22 -1.80 11.81 8.57
N LEU A 23 -1.92 10.64 9.20
CA LEU A 23 -3.16 10.17 9.83
C LEU A 23 -3.33 10.66 11.27
N ALA A 24 -2.36 11.41 11.81
CA ALA A 24 -2.28 11.77 13.23
C ALA A 24 -2.46 10.55 14.16
N LEU A 25 -1.91 9.40 13.75
CA LEU A 25 -2.00 8.14 14.49
C LEU A 25 -0.76 8.00 15.39
N PRO A 26 -0.89 8.13 16.72
CA PRO A 26 0.22 7.87 17.62
C PRO A 26 0.54 6.37 17.60
N ILE A 27 1.78 6.04 17.26
CA ILE A 27 2.30 4.67 17.27
C ILE A 27 3.32 4.55 18.39
N ASP A 28 3.11 3.57 19.28
CA ASP A 28 4.15 3.19 20.24
C ASP A 28 5.37 2.67 19.46
N PRO A 29 6.59 3.22 19.67
CA PRO A 29 7.79 2.76 19.00
C PRO A 29 8.03 1.25 19.10
N ALA A 30 7.56 0.60 20.18
CA ALA A 30 7.64 -0.85 20.36
C ALA A 30 6.84 -1.63 19.30
N TRP A 31 5.84 -1.02 18.66
CA TRP A 31 5.00 -1.66 17.64
C TRP A 31 5.56 -1.51 16.22
N MET A 32 6.48 -0.57 15.99
CA MET A 32 7.01 -0.29 14.66
C MET A 32 7.58 -1.52 13.94
N PRO A 33 8.37 -2.40 14.60
CA PRO A 33 8.87 -3.61 13.94
C PRO A 33 7.76 -4.54 13.44
N ALA A 34 6.68 -4.68 14.21
CA ALA A 34 5.53 -5.52 13.84
C ALA A 34 4.72 -4.90 12.70
N ILE A 35 4.52 -3.58 12.72
CA ILE A 35 3.83 -2.84 11.64
C ILE A 35 4.59 -3.01 10.33
N VAL A 36 5.91 -2.78 10.35
CA VAL A 36 6.79 -2.94 9.18
C VAL A 36 6.76 -4.37 8.64
N ALA A 37 6.77 -5.39 9.51
CA ALA A 37 6.66 -6.79 9.09
C ALA A 37 5.33 -7.08 8.36
N ASN A 38 4.21 -6.58 8.88
CA ASN A 38 2.90 -6.76 8.24
C ASN A 38 2.79 -5.99 6.92
N LEU A 39 3.34 -4.78 6.84
CA LEU A 39 3.37 -4.01 5.59
C LEU A 39 4.12 -4.72 4.47
N ARG A 40 5.20 -5.45 4.78
CA ARG A 40 5.90 -6.28 3.78
C ARG A 40 5.02 -7.40 3.23
N VAL A 41 4.27 -8.08 4.11
CA VAL A 41 3.34 -9.15 3.70
C VAL A 41 2.21 -8.58 2.86
N LEU A 42 1.63 -7.45 3.28
CA LEU A 42 0.58 -6.76 2.53
C LEU A 42 1.08 -6.26 1.18
N HIS A 43 2.31 -5.76 1.07
CA HIS A 43 2.89 -5.35 -0.19
C HIS A 43 3.04 -6.54 -1.15
N ALA A 44 3.54 -7.69 -0.68
CA ALA A 44 3.61 -8.90 -1.51
C ALA A 44 2.22 -9.37 -1.97
N ALA A 45 1.19 -9.28 -1.12
CA ALA A 45 -0.19 -9.57 -1.51
C ALA A 45 -0.74 -8.55 -2.52
N ALA A 46 -0.39 -7.28 -2.36
CA ALA A 46 -0.76 -6.22 -3.28
C ALA A 46 -0.11 -6.42 -4.66
N ASP A 47 1.15 -6.87 -4.73
CA ASP A 47 1.81 -7.19 -6.00
C ASP A 47 1.11 -8.32 -6.76
N LEU A 48 0.61 -9.34 -6.04
CA LEU A 48 -0.18 -10.42 -6.65
C LEU A 48 -1.48 -9.89 -7.27
N VAL A 49 -2.15 -8.94 -6.61
CA VAL A 49 -3.38 -8.33 -7.11
C VAL A 49 -3.10 -7.29 -8.21
N GLY A 50 -2.04 -6.50 -8.07
CA GLY A 50 -1.63 -5.48 -9.04
C GLY A 50 -1.17 -6.06 -10.38
N ALA A 51 -0.86 -7.36 -10.42
CA ALA A 51 -0.52 -8.07 -11.65
C ALA A 51 -1.75 -8.38 -12.54
N PHE A 52 -2.98 -8.29 -12.02
CA PHE A 52 -4.18 -8.45 -12.86
C PHE A 52 -4.34 -7.21 -13.76
N PRO A 53 -4.61 -7.38 -15.07
CA PRO A 53 -4.89 -6.24 -15.94
C PRO A 53 -6.16 -5.54 -15.48
N LEU A 54 -6.13 -4.21 -15.42
CA LEU A 54 -7.27 -3.36 -15.07
C LEU A 54 -7.67 -2.53 -16.30
N PRO A 55 -8.65 -3.00 -17.10
CA PRO A 55 -9.20 -2.24 -18.22
C PRO A 55 -9.85 -0.94 -17.74
N ASP A 56 -9.89 0.08 -18.60
CA ASP A 56 -10.55 1.36 -18.29
C ASP A 56 -12.07 1.18 -18.08
N GLU A 57 -12.68 0.17 -18.70
CA GLU A 57 -14.09 -0.17 -18.53
C GLU A 57 -14.39 -0.98 -17.26
N ALA A 58 -13.36 -1.36 -16.48
CA ALA A 58 -13.56 -2.09 -15.24
C ALA A 58 -14.22 -1.18 -14.18
N GLU A 59 -15.42 -1.55 -13.76
CA GLU A 59 -16.12 -0.87 -12.68
C GLU A 59 -15.79 -1.51 -11.31
N ALA A 60 -15.89 -0.71 -10.25
CA ALA A 60 -15.76 -1.22 -8.89
C ALA A 60 -16.85 -2.28 -8.59
N ALA A 61 -16.52 -3.24 -7.71
CA ALA A 61 -17.47 -4.26 -7.31
C ALA A 61 -18.74 -3.64 -6.68
N PRO A 62 -19.94 -4.20 -6.94
CA PRO A 62 -21.19 -3.66 -6.46
C PRO A 62 -21.27 -3.69 -4.92
N VAL A 63 -21.78 -2.59 -4.34
CA VAL A 63 -22.13 -2.51 -2.92
C VAL A 63 -23.61 -2.84 -2.78
N PHE A 64 -23.94 -3.86 -1.99
CA PHE A 64 -25.32 -4.23 -1.69
C PHE A 64 -25.75 -3.62 -0.35
N GLU A 65 -26.88 -2.92 -0.34
CA GLU A 65 -27.50 -2.35 0.86
C GLU A 65 -28.79 -3.12 1.19
N ALA A 66 -29.19 -3.09 2.47
CA ALA A 66 -30.35 -3.82 3.01
C ALA A 66 -31.66 -3.02 2.95
#